data_AF-A0A1M7R8A9-F1
#
_entry.id   AF-A0A1M7R8A9-F1
#
_cell.length_a   1.000
_cell.length_b   1.000
_cell.length_c   1.000
_cell.angle_alpha   90.00
_cell.angle_beta   90.00
_cell.angle_gamma   90.00
#
_symmetry.space_group_name_H-M   'P 1'
#
loop_
_entity.id
_entity.type
_entity.pdbx_description
1 polymer ?
#
loop_
_entity_poly.entity_id
_entity_poly.type
_entity_poly.pdbx_seq_one_letter_code
_entity_poly.pdbx_strand_id
1 'polypeptide(L)'
;MEDNALKEMWANYDKKLERSLALNHRIITEIQTQKARTALRPLKTVKIIAVILGILWALLLSVLVCFALSAMTYYRHFFVISAVAIIITTVAAIVAYIRQVVLIQQIDNSMHVVEVQRKLAALQSSTINIARILFLSAPFYTTFYINKSMFEHGTIGLWVLQLTVTIVFTIISVWLYRNIRLENADKPWFKFIFGSNEWTSVIKAMNFLKEIEAYEKE
;
A
#
# COMPACT_ATOMS: atom_id res chain seq x y z
N MET A 1 -9.48 -67.25 3.42
CA MET A 1 -8.91 -66.53 4.59
C MET A 1 -7.89 -65.48 4.16
N GLU A 2 -7.06 -65.75 3.16
CA GLU A 2 -6.07 -64.79 2.61
C GLU A 2 -6.71 -63.53 1.97
N ASP A 3 -7.81 -63.68 1.21
CA ASP A 3 -8.49 -62.54 0.58
C ASP A 3 -9.04 -61.50 1.57
N ASN A 4 -9.50 -61.96 2.74
CA ASN A 4 -10.01 -61.06 3.78
C ASN A 4 -8.87 -60.30 4.47
N ALA A 5 -7.73 -60.96 4.69
CA ALA A 5 -6.53 -60.32 5.24
C ALA A 5 -5.95 -59.27 4.28
N LEU A 6 -5.97 -59.54 2.97
CA LEU A 6 -5.54 -58.60 1.93
C LEU A 6 -6.45 -57.37 1.88
N LYS A 7 -7.77 -57.56 1.94
CA LYS A 7 -8.74 -56.46 2.03
C LYS A 7 -8.54 -55.60 3.29
N GLU A 8 -8.29 -56.23 4.43
CA GLU A 8 -8.06 -55.52 5.69
C GLU A 8 -6.74 -54.74 5.67
N MET A 9 -5.67 -55.29 5.08
CA MET A 9 -4.42 -54.56 4.84
C MET A 9 -4.66 -53.36 3.93
N TRP A 10 -5.35 -53.53 2.80
CA TRP A 10 -5.67 -52.45 1.87
C TRP A 10 -6.46 -51.32 2.54
N ALA A 11 -7.51 -51.65 3.30
CA ALA A 11 -8.30 -50.65 4.03
C ALA A 11 -7.45 -49.89 5.08
N ASN A 12 -6.52 -50.57 5.76
CA ASN A 12 -5.60 -49.93 6.70
C ASN A 12 -4.59 -49.01 6.01
N TYR A 13 -4.07 -49.41 4.84
CA TYR A 13 -3.20 -48.56 4.02
C TYR A 13 -3.93 -47.32 3.52
N ASP A 14 -5.17 -47.48 3.04
CA ASP A 14 -6.00 -46.39 2.55
C ASP A 14 -6.29 -45.37 3.66
N LYS A 15 -6.68 -45.84 4.85
CA LYS A 15 -6.87 -44.98 6.03
C LYS A 15 -5.59 -44.25 6.46
N LYS A 16 -4.42 -44.91 6.33
CA LYS A 16 -3.12 -44.29 6.63
C LYS A 16 -2.78 -43.22 5.59
N LEU A 17 -3.10 -43.47 4.32
CA LEU A 17 -2.91 -42.53 3.22
C LEU A 17 -3.80 -41.29 3.40
N GLU A 18 -5.10 -41.46 3.63
CA GLU A 18 -6.04 -40.37 3.92
C GLU A 18 -5.58 -39.53 5.10
N ARG A 19 -5.15 -40.18 6.20
CA ARG A 19 -4.62 -39.47 7.38
C ARG A 19 -3.36 -38.68 7.05
N SER A 20 -2.46 -39.23 6.23
CA SER A 20 -1.26 -38.54 5.79
C SER A 20 -1.59 -37.34 4.90
N LEU A 21 -2.54 -37.47 3.98
CA LEU A 21 -3.00 -36.39 3.10
C LEU A 21 -3.63 -35.26 3.90
N ALA A 22 -4.54 -35.58 4.82
CA ALA A 22 -5.17 -34.59 5.70
C ALA A 22 -4.14 -33.87 6.58
N LEU A 23 -3.13 -34.59 7.09
CA LEU A 23 -2.04 -34.00 7.86
C LEU A 23 -1.18 -33.08 7.00
N ASN A 24 -0.81 -33.51 5.79
CA ASN A 24 0.00 -32.73 4.85
C ASN A 24 -0.71 -31.43 4.45
N HIS A 25 -2.00 -31.49 4.12
CA HIS A 25 -2.82 -30.32 3.82
C HIS A 25 -2.82 -29.32 4.97
N ARG A 26 -3.03 -29.81 6.21
CA ARG A 26 -3.00 -28.96 7.40
C ARG A 26 -1.63 -28.30 7.61
N ILE A 27 -0.54 -29.06 7.47
CA ILE A 27 0.82 -28.54 7.61
C ILE A 27 1.13 -27.49 6.55
N ILE A 28 0.79 -27.75 5.28
CA ILE A 28 1.00 -26.80 4.18
C ILE A 28 0.21 -25.53 4.44
N THR A 29 -1.06 -25.65 4.83
CA THR A 29 -1.93 -24.52 5.17
C THR A 29 -1.30 -23.66 6.26
N GLU A 30 -0.82 -24.27 7.34
CA GLU A 30 -0.22 -23.57 8.47
C GLU A 30 1.10 -22.88 8.08
N ILE A 31 1.99 -23.59 7.39
CA ILE A 31 3.28 -23.06 6.90
C ILE A 31 3.04 -21.87 5.96
N GLN A 32 2.15 -22.00 4.98
CA GLN A 32 1.90 -20.94 4.01
C GLN A 32 1.24 -19.72 4.66
N THR A 33 0.31 -19.94 5.58
CA THR A 33 -0.31 -18.86 6.35
C THR A 33 0.74 -18.13 7.21
N GLN A 34 1.65 -18.87 7.85
CA GLN A 34 2.73 -18.28 8.64
C GLN A 34 3.72 -17.50 7.77
N LYS A 35 4.06 -18.00 6.58
CA LYS A 35 4.89 -17.28 5.59
C LYS A 35 4.21 -16.00 5.13
N ALA A 36 2.90 -16.03 4.86
CA ALA A 36 2.12 -14.85 4.50
C ALA A 36 2.15 -13.78 5.61
N ARG A 37 1.92 -14.17 6.87
CA ARG A 37 2.04 -13.26 8.03
C ARG A 37 3.44 -12.66 8.16
N THR A 38 4.47 -13.49 8.02
CA THR A 38 5.86 -13.07 8.12
C THR A 38 6.24 -12.07 7.01
N ALA A 39 5.73 -12.26 5.79
CA ALA A 39 5.94 -11.34 4.67
C ALA A 39 5.34 -9.94 4.92
N LEU A 40 4.31 -9.81 5.76
CA LEU A 40 3.67 -8.54 6.12
C LEU A 40 4.33 -7.80 7.29
N ARG A 41 5.17 -8.47 8.09
CA ARG A 41 5.89 -7.82 9.20
C ARG A 41 6.69 -6.58 8.80
N PRO A 42 7.53 -6.60 7.73
CA PRO A 42 8.25 -5.40 7.33
C PRO A 42 7.30 -4.27 6.88
N LEU A 43 6.20 -4.62 6.21
CA LEU A 43 5.16 -3.67 5.80
C LEU A 43 4.56 -2.94 7.01
N LYS A 44 4.28 -3.66 8.10
CA LYS A 44 3.75 -3.06 9.33
C LYS A 44 4.70 -2.00 9.88
N THR A 45 5.99 -2.33 10.00
CA THR A 45 7.01 -1.42 10.54
C THR A 45 7.17 -0.18 9.64
N VAL A 46 7.23 -0.37 8.33
CA VAL A 46 7.31 0.74 7.36
C VAL A 46 6.10 1.66 7.49
N LYS A 47 4.88 1.12 7.63
CA LYS A 47 3.67 1.94 7.79
C LYS A 47 3.63 2.71 9.11
N ILE A 48 4.10 2.11 10.21
CA ILE A 48 4.20 2.82 11.50
C ILE A 48 5.18 4.00 11.37
N ILE A 49 6.35 3.78 10.77
CA ILE A 49 7.33 4.84 10.52
C ILE A 49 6.73 5.92 9.62
N ALA A 50 6.04 5.53 8.54
CA ALA A 50 5.39 6.47 7.62
C ALA A 50 4.29 7.30 8.31
N VAL A 51 3.54 6.72 9.24
CA VAL A 51 2.56 7.46 10.05
C VAL A 51 3.25 8.49 10.95
N ILE A 52 4.32 8.11 11.65
CA ILE A 52 5.07 9.03 12.52
C ILE A 52 5.65 10.19 11.70
N LEU A 53 6.33 9.88 10.60
CA LEU A 53 6.89 10.90 9.70
C LEU A 53 5.80 11.77 9.09
N GLY A 54 4.65 11.18 8.71
CA GLY A 54 3.50 11.92 8.19
C GLY A 54 2.92 12.90 9.21
N ILE A 55 2.80 12.50 10.47
CA ILE A 55 2.33 13.37 11.56
C ILE A 55 3.32 14.53 11.77
N LEU A 56 4.62 14.23 11.86
CA LEU A 56 5.66 15.26 12.01
C LEU A 56 5.65 16.25 10.84
N TRP A 57 5.51 15.76 9.61
CA TRP A 57 5.42 16.58 8.42
C TRP A 57 4.16 17.46 8.38
N ALA A 58 3.01 16.89 8.71
CA ALA A 58 1.75 17.62 8.77
C ALA A 58 1.78 18.72 9.84
N LEU A 59 2.38 18.45 11.01
CA LEU A 59 2.57 19.45 12.07
C LEU A 59 3.50 20.58 11.62
N LEU A 60 4.64 20.25 11.01
CA LEU A 60 5.57 21.23 10.46
C LEU A 60 4.87 22.16 9.46
N LEU A 61 4.15 21.59 8.48
CA LEU A 61 3.40 22.36 7.50
C LEU A 61 2.31 23.22 8.15
N SER A 62 1.62 22.70 9.17
CA SER A 62 0.58 23.45 9.89
C SER A 62 1.16 24.67 10.63
N VAL A 63 2.32 24.53 11.25
CA VAL A 63 3.05 25.64 11.88
C VAL A 63 3.45 26.69 10.84
N LEU A 64 3.99 26.27 9.70
CA LEU A 64 4.36 27.18 8.61
C LEU A 64 3.14 27.92 8.04
N VAL A 65 2.01 27.25 7.89
CA VAL A 65 0.75 27.88 7.46
C VAL A 65 0.26 28.91 8.49
N CYS A 66 0.34 28.60 9.79
CA CYS A 66 -0.02 29.53 10.86
C CYS A 66 0.86 30.80 10.82
N PHE A 67 2.19 30.64 10.72
CA PHE A 67 3.11 31.77 10.54
C PHE A 67 2.85 32.54 9.23
N ALA A 68 2.46 31.85 8.16
CA ALA A 68 2.13 32.49 6.89
C ALA A 68 0.88 33.37 6.99
N LEU A 69 -0.14 32.92 7.71
CA LEU A 69 -1.39 33.64 7.95
C LEU A 69 -1.20 34.85 8.88
N SER A 70 -0.44 34.70 9.97
CA SER A 70 -0.19 35.79 10.93
C SER A 70 0.56 36.99 10.34
N ALA A 71 1.30 36.80 9.24
CA ALA A 71 2.05 37.86 8.56
C ALA A 71 1.27 38.59 7.44
N MET A 72 -0.04 38.30 7.28
CA MET A 72 -1.04 39.00 6.46
C MET A 72 -0.52 39.66 5.16
N THR A 73 0.19 38.91 4.31
CA THR A 73 0.69 39.40 3.01
C THR A 73 0.01 38.65 1.87
N TYR A 74 -0.60 39.38 0.92
CA TYR A 74 -1.36 38.86 -0.23
C TYR A 74 -0.64 37.74 -1.01
N TYR A 75 0.69 37.84 -1.13
CA TYR A 75 1.50 36.89 -1.90
C TYR A 75 1.67 35.50 -1.25
N ARG A 76 1.21 35.29 -0.02
CA ARG A 76 1.31 33.99 0.69
C ARG A 76 0.10 33.09 0.49
N HIS A 77 -0.96 33.52 -0.21
CA HIS A 77 -2.14 32.70 -0.45
C HIS A 77 -1.84 31.43 -1.26
N PHE A 78 -0.93 31.50 -2.25
CA PHE A 78 -0.51 30.33 -3.04
C PHE A 78 0.18 29.25 -2.18
N PHE A 79 1.03 29.68 -1.26
CA PHE A 79 1.67 28.80 -0.26
C PHE A 79 0.62 28.13 0.62
N VAL A 80 -0.31 28.92 1.19
CA VAL A 80 -1.33 28.41 2.11
C VAL A 80 -2.25 27.40 1.42
N ILE A 81 -2.75 27.69 0.22
CA ILE A 81 -3.64 26.77 -0.52
C ILE A 81 -2.92 25.45 -0.82
N SER A 82 -1.67 25.52 -1.31
CA SER A 82 -0.88 24.34 -1.64
C SER A 82 -0.55 23.51 -0.40
N ALA A 83 -0.11 24.17 0.68
CA ALA A 83 0.21 23.52 1.95
C ALA A 83 -1.02 22.85 2.57
N VAL A 84 -2.19 23.51 2.54
CA VAL A 84 -3.44 22.93 3.04
C VAL A 84 -3.86 21.70 2.23
N ALA A 85 -3.74 21.73 0.90
CA ALA A 85 -4.01 20.57 0.05
C ALA A 85 -3.07 19.39 0.37
N ILE A 86 -1.77 19.67 0.62
CA ILE A 86 -0.78 18.67 1.03
C ILE A 86 -1.12 18.12 2.44
N ILE A 87 -1.52 18.97 3.38
CA ILE A 87 -1.93 18.54 4.73
C ILE A 87 -3.14 17.60 4.64
N ILE A 88 -4.19 17.97 3.89
CA ILE A 88 -5.40 17.15 3.74
C ILE A 88 -5.06 15.76 3.19
N THR A 89 -4.26 15.71 2.13
CA THR A 89 -3.86 14.43 1.53
C THR A 89 -2.94 13.62 2.44
N THR A 90 -2.06 14.26 3.20
CA THR A 90 -1.20 13.62 4.21
C THR A 90 -2.03 13.02 5.35
N VAL A 91 -3.01 13.76 5.87
CA VAL A 91 -3.93 13.28 6.91
C VAL A 91 -4.75 12.08 6.40
N ALA A 92 -5.26 12.14 5.17
CA ALA A 92 -5.94 11.01 4.55
C ALA A 92 -5.03 9.76 4.47
N ALA A 93 -3.75 9.94 4.14
CA ALA A 93 -2.76 8.87 4.11
C ALA A 93 -2.45 8.30 5.50
N ILE A 94 -2.32 9.15 6.52
CA ILE A 94 -2.15 8.71 7.91
C ILE A 94 -3.31 7.82 8.35
N VAL A 95 -4.55 8.26 8.12
CA VAL A 95 -5.75 7.48 8.48
C VAL A 95 -5.77 6.14 7.74
N ALA A 96 -5.46 6.14 6.44
CA ALA A 96 -5.39 4.90 5.65
C ALA A 96 -4.30 3.96 6.17
N TYR A 97 -3.11 4.46 6.49
CA TYR A 97 -2.00 3.65 7.01
C TYR A 97 -2.29 3.08 8.40
N ILE A 98 -2.95 3.83 9.27
CA ILE A 98 -3.43 3.31 10.56
C ILE A 98 -4.40 2.14 10.33
N ARG A 99 -5.38 2.29 9.44
CA ARG A 99 -6.31 1.20 9.08
C ARG A 99 -5.59 -0.01 8.51
N GLN A 100 -4.56 0.20 7.67
CA GLN A 100 -3.75 -0.89 7.11
C GLN A 100 -2.92 -1.60 8.19
N VAL A 101 -2.37 -0.89 9.17
CA VAL A 101 -1.68 -1.50 10.32
C VAL A 101 -2.65 -2.35 11.15
N VAL A 102 -3.87 -1.86 11.39
CA VAL A 102 -4.92 -2.64 12.07
C VAL A 102 -5.28 -3.89 11.27
N LEU A 103 -5.44 -3.78 9.94
CA LEU A 103 -5.69 -4.94 9.08
C LEU A 103 -4.56 -5.96 9.15
N ILE A 104 -3.30 -5.53 9.13
CA ILE A 104 -2.15 -6.44 9.26
C ILE A 104 -2.15 -7.15 10.61
N GLN A 105 -2.48 -6.45 11.70
CA GLN A 105 -2.59 -7.06 13.02
C GLN A 105 -3.75 -8.06 13.12
N GLN A 106 -4.88 -7.75 12.48
CA GLN A 106 -6.00 -8.67 12.35
C GLN A 106 -5.65 -9.91 11.53
N ILE A 107 -4.80 -9.79 10.50
CA ILE A 107 -4.30 -10.92 9.71
C ILE A 107 -3.40 -11.83 10.57
N ASP A 108 -2.56 -11.25 11.42
CA ASP A 108 -1.66 -12.00 12.30
C ASP A 108 -2.43 -12.82 13.36
N ASN A 109 -3.60 -12.34 13.77
CA ASN A 109 -4.46 -12.99 14.78
C ASN A 109 -5.55 -13.91 14.19
N SER A 110 -5.78 -13.90 12.87
CA SER A 110 -6.85 -14.67 12.23
C SER A 110 -6.51 -16.15 12.11
N MET A 111 -7.34 -17.04 12.65
CA MET A 111 -7.16 -18.50 12.54
C MET A 111 -7.65 -19.09 11.21
N HIS A 112 -8.49 -18.38 10.46
CA HIS A 112 -9.10 -18.87 9.23
C HIS A 112 -8.43 -18.30 7.97
N VAL A 113 -8.02 -19.18 7.05
CA VAL A 113 -7.35 -18.83 5.78
C VAL A 113 -8.18 -17.88 4.93
N VAL A 114 -9.49 -18.17 4.78
CA VAL A 114 -10.41 -17.33 4.00
C VAL A 114 -10.49 -15.91 4.55
N GLU A 115 -10.41 -15.75 5.87
CA GLU A 115 -10.42 -14.43 6.50
C GLU A 115 -9.11 -13.67 6.23
N VAL A 116 -7.97 -14.36 6.28
CA VAL A 116 -6.64 -13.83 5.93
C VAL A 116 -6.63 -13.37 4.47
N GLN A 117 -7.13 -14.18 3.54
CA GLN A 117 -7.23 -13.84 2.11
C GLN A 117 -8.09 -12.58 1.90
N ARG A 118 -9.28 -12.52 2.50
CA ARG A 118 -10.18 -11.36 2.39
C ARG A 118 -9.53 -10.08 2.90
N LYS A 119 -8.87 -10.13 4.07
CA LYS A 119 -8.17 -8.98 4.66
C LYS A 119 -6.95 -8.56 3.82
N LEU A 120 -6.23 -9.51 3.22
CA LEU A 120 -5.14 -9.22 2.29
C LEU A 120 -5.62 -8.53 1.02
N ALA A 121 -6.75 -8.97 0.44
CA ALA A 121 -7.36 -8.30 -0.71
C ALA A 121 -7.79 -6.86 -0.36
N ALA A 122 -8.37 -6.66 0.82
CA ALA A 122 -8.69 -5.33 1.33
C ALA A 122 -7.44 -4.46 1.52
N LEU A 123 -6.36 -5.03 2.06
CA LEU A 123 -5.06 -4.36 2.22
C LEU A 123 -4.48 -3.95 0.86
N GLN A 124 -4.50 -4.83 -0.14
CA GLN A 124 -4.03 -4.57 -1.50
C GLN A 124 -4.80 -3.42 -2.16
N SER A 125 -6.13 -3.47 -2.10
CA SER A 125 -7.01 -2.42 -2.63
C SER A 125 -6.78 -1.08 -1.94
N SER A 126 -6.65 -1.09 -0.61
CA SER A 126 -6.34 0.09 0.19
C SER A 126 -4.99 0.72 -0.20
N THR A 127 -3.94 -0.10 -0.38
CA THR A 127 -2.60 0.37 -0.81
C THR A 127 -2.65 1.05 -2.17
N ILE A 128 -3.38 0.48 -3.13
CA ILE A 128 -3.56 1.09 -4.47
C ILE A 128 -4.32 2.41 -4.37
N ASN A 129 -5.43 2.43 -3.64
CA ASN A 129 -6.28 3.61 -3.55
C ASN A 129 -5.57 4.77 -2.84
N ILE A 130 -4.81 4.51 -1.78
CA ILE A 130 -4.08 5.58 -1.10
C ILE A 130 -2.93 6.12 -1.96
N ALA A 131 -2.22 5.26 -2.70
CA ALA A 131 -1.19 5.70 -3.62
C ALA A 131 -1.75 6.64 -4.70
N ARG A 132 -2.93 6.36 -5.26
CA ARG A 132 -3.62 7.27 -6.20
C ARG A 132 -3.84 8.65 -5.61
N ILE A 133 -4.32 8.72 -4.37
CA ILE A 133 -4.59 9.99 -3.68
C ILE A 133 -3.29 10.74 -3.39
N LEU A 134 -2.23 10.04 -2.98
CA LEU A 134 -0.92 10.64 -2.72
C LEU A 134 -0.30 11.22 -3.99
N PHE A 135 -0.38 10.53 -5.14
CA PHE A 135 0.11 11.11 -6.39
C PHE A 135 -0.71 12.32 -6.84
N LEU A 136 -1.98 12.42 -6.44
CA LEU A 136 -2.81 13.60 -6.72
C LEU A 136 -2.31 14.87 -6.02
N SER A 137 -1.53 14.74 -4.93
CA SER A 137 -0.95 15.90 -4.24
C SER A 137 0.35 16.41 -4.87
N ALA A 138 0.96 15.64 -5.78
CA ALA A 138 2.25 15.97 -6.40
C ALA A 138 2.33 17.38 -7.03
N PRO A 139 1.30 17.88 -7.75
CA PRO A 139 1.35 19.22 -8.34
C PRO A 139 1.42 20.33 -7.30
N PHE A 140 0.84 20.14 -6.10
CA PHE A 140 0.85 21.16 -5.05
C PHE A 140 2.24 21.35 -4.43
N TYR A 141 3.12 20.36 -4.53
CA TYR A 141 4.52 20.52 -4.13
C TYR A 141 5.27 21.48 -5.09
N THR A 142 4.86 21.54 -6.36
CA THR A 142 5.46 22.46 -7.34
C THR A 142 5.03 23.91 -7.10
N THR A 143 3.86 24.15 -6.52
CA THR A 143 3.37 25.51 -6.24
C THR A 143 3.74 26.00 -4.84
N PHE A 144 4.28 25.14 -3.99
CA PHE A 144 4.64 25.42 -2.60
C PHE A 144 5.69 26.52 -2.43
N TYR A 145 6.58 26.73 -3.39
CA TYR A 145 7.72 27.66 -3.23
C TYR A 145 7.48 29.05 -3.84
N ILE A 146 6.32 29.29 -4.45
CA ILE A 146 5.97 30.57 -5.08
C ILE A 146 5.85 31.63 -3.98
N ASN A 147 6.68 32.68 -4.06
CA ASN A 147 6.75 33.74 -3.07
C ASN A 147 6.79 35.13 -3.73
N LYS A 148 6.65 36.18 -2.92
CA LYS A 148 6.65 37.59 -3.35
C LYS A 148 7.88 37.97 -4.18
N SER A 149 9.07 37.49 -3.80
CA SER A 149 10.32 37.78 -4.52
C SER A 149 10.29 37.26 -5.96
N MET A 150 9.62 36.13 -6.18
CA MET A 150 9.44 35.58 -7.53
C MET A 150 8.49 36.41 -8.41
N PHE A 151 7.54 37.13 -7.81
CA PHE A 151 6.68 38.06 -8.54
C PHE A 151 7.37 39.40 -8.81
N GLU A 152 8.18 39.89 -7.86
CA GLU A 152 8.84 41.20 -7.99
C GLU A 152 10.13 41.15 -8.80
N HIS A 153 10.87 40.04 -8.78
CA HIS A 153 12.17 39.88 -9.44
C HIS A 153 12.20 38.71 -10.44
N GLY A 154 11.06 38.07 -10.71
CA GLY A 154 11.00 36.88 -11.55
C GLY A 154 11.18 37.19 -13.03
N THR A 155 12.25 36.64 -13.62
CA THR A 155 12.44 36.63 -15.07
C THR A 155 11.33 35.81 -15.74
N ILE A 156 10.86 36.24 -16.91
CA ILE A 156 9.83 35.53 -17.72
C ILE A 156 10.19 34.04 -17.93
N GLY A 157 11.47 33.72 -18.15
CA GLY A 157 11.94 32.34 -18.30
C GLY A 157 11.69 31.45 -17.07
N LEU A 158 11.74 32.02 -15.86
CA LEU A 158 11.50 31.31 -14.60
C LEU A 158 10.02 30.95 -14.45
N TRP A 159 9.12 31.83 -14.87
CA TRP A 159 7.68 31.59 -14.93
C TRP A 159 7.29 30.53 -15.97
N VAL A 160 7.91 30.56 -17.16
CA VAL A 160 7.71 29.54 -18.20
C VAL A 160 8.16 28.16 -17.70
N LEU A 161 9.34 28.08 -17.07
CA LEU A 161 9.83 26.84 -16.50
C LEU A 161 8.88 26.32 -15.42
N GLN A 162 8.45 27.18 -14.51
CA GLN A 162 7.54 26.82 -13.41
C GLN A 162 6.20 26.29 -13.93
N LEU A 163 5.55 27.00 -14.87
CA LEU A 163 4.31 26.54 -15.47
C LEU A 163 4.48 25.20 -16.19
N THR A 164 5.59 25.03 -16.90
CA THR A 164 5.90 23.77 -17.59
C THR A 164 6.03 22.62 -16.61
N VAL A 165 6.79 22.81 -15.52
CA VAL A 165 6.97 21.80 -14.47
C VAL A 165 5.64 21.45 -13.81
N THR A 166 4.85 22.45 -13.42
CA THR A 166 3.54 22.20 -12.79
C THR A 166 2.61 21.45 -13.75
N ILE A 167 2.52 21.82 -15.03
CA ILE A 167 1.68 21.14 -16.02
C ILE A 167 2.13 19.68 -16.19
N VAL A 168 3.43 19.43 -16.31
CA VAL A 168 3.97 18.06 -16.44
C VAL A 168 3.61 17.23 -15.21
N PHE A 169 3.78 17.77 -14.00
CA PHE A 169 3.40 17.08 -12.77
C PHE A 169 1.89 16.84 -12.67
N THR A 170 1.06 17.79 -13.10
CA THR A 170 -0.40 17.61 -13.16
C THR A 170 -0.79 16.51 -14.14
N ILE A 171 -0.23 16.49 -15.35
CA ILE A 171 -0.51 15.44 -16.35
C ILE A 171 -0.10 14.07 -15.81
N ILE A 172 1.12 13.95 -15.26
CA ILE A 172 1.62 12.70 -14.68
C ILE A 172 0.75 12.25 -13.51
N SER A 173 0.37 13.18 -12.63
CA SER A 173 -0.49 12.92 -11.47
C SER A 173 -1.86 12.38 -11.87
N VAL A 174 -2.53 13.02 -12.84
CA VAL A 174 -3.83 12.56 -13.36
C VAL A 174 -3.69 11.22 -14.08
N TRP A 175 -2.62 11.04 -14.87
CA TRP A 175 -2.34 9.77 -15.54
C TRP A 175 -2.15 8.64 -14.53
N LEU A 176 -1.34 8.85 -13.49
CA LEU A 176 -1.13 7.89 -12.40
C LEU A 176 -2.44 7.60 -11.66
N TYR A 177 -3.21 8.62 -11.30
CA TYR A 177 -4.50 8.42 -10.63
C TYR A 177 -5.43 7.48 -11.41
N ARG A 178 -5.49 7.62 -12.73
CA ARG A 178 -6.32 6.78 -13.61
C ARG A 178 -5.72 5.39 -13.84
N ASN A 179 -4.40 5.31 -13.95
CA ASN A 179 -3.70 4.11 -14.44
C ASN A 179 -3.18 3.19 -13.33
N ILE A 180 -3.08 3.65 -12.07
CA ILE A 180 -2.73 2.80 -10.92
C ILE A 180 -3.93 1.87 -10.63
N ARG A 181 -4.07 0.78 -11.36
CA ARG A 181 -5.11 -0.25 -11.18
C ARG A 181 -4.46 -1.62 -11.04
N LEU A 182 -5.16 -2.56 -10.40
CA LEU A 182 -4.71 -3.96 -10.29
C LEU A 182 -4.41 -4.58 -11.66
N GLU A 183 -5.24 -4.25 -12.66
CA GLU A 183 -5.07 -4.66 -14.07
C GLU A 183 -3.73 -4.24 -14.68
N ASN A 184 -3.12 -3.17 -14.17
CA ASN A 184 -1.86 -2.64 -14.68
C ASN A 184 -0.64 -3.06 -13.83
N ALA A 185 -0.83 -3.91 -12.82
CA ALA A 185 0.23 -4.32 -11.90
C ALA A 185 1.42 -5.00 -12.59
N ASP A 186 1.19 -5.62 -13.75
CA ASP A 186 2.21 -6.34 -14.49
C ASP A 186 3.12 -5.44 -15.33
N LYS A 187 2.72 -4.18 -15.55
CA LYS A 187 3.46 -3.23 -16.39
C LYS A 187 4.78 -2.80 -15.73
N PRO A 188 5.84 -2.54 -16.52
CA PRO A 188 7.17 -2.22 -15.99
C PRO A 188 7.18 -0.92 -15.18
N TRP A 189 6.45 0.11 -15.61
CA TRP A 189 6.34 1.37 -14.88
C TRP A 189 5.66 1.18 -13.51
N PHE A 190 4.69 0.26 -13.41
CA PHE A 190 4.01 -0.03 -12.15
C PHE A 190 4.99 -0.72 -11.20
N LYS A 191 5.72 -1.72 -11.68
CA LYS A 191 6.76 -2.41 -10.89
C LYS A 191 7.90 -1.47 -10.50
N PHE A 192 8.23 -0.47 -11.29
CA PHE A 192 9.24 0.51 -10.91
C PHE A 192 8.77 1.42 -9.75
N ILE A 193 7.53 1.91 -9.80
CA ILE A 193 6.97 2.81 -8.78
C ILE A 193 6.61 2.03 -7.50
N PHE A 194 5.97 0.88 -7.66
CA PHE A 194 5.44 0.08 -6.55
C PHE A 194 6.39 -1.04 -6.12
N GLY A 195 7.48 -1.32 -6.83
CA GLY A 195 8.44 -2.39 -6.52
C GLY A 195 9.18 -2.22 -5.19
N SER A 196 8.85 -1.20 -4.41
CA SER A 196 9.26 -1.07 -3.02
C SER A 196 8.74 -2.24 -2.17
N ASN A 197 9.26 -2.34 -0.95
CA ASN A 197 8.87 -3.37 0.02
C ASN A 197 7.36 -3.41 0.29
N GLU A 198 6.60 -2.34 0.00
CA GLU A 198 5.17 -2.32 0.33
C GLU A 198 4.33 -3.27 -0.53
N TRP A 199 4.40 -3.10 -1.86
CA TRP A 199 3.62 -3.89 -2.82
C TRP A 199 4.09 -5.34 -2.89
N THR A 200 5.40 -5.53 -2.85
CA THR A 200 6.04 -6.84 -2.93
C THR A 200 5.68 -7.72 -1.74
N SER A 201 5.62 -7.16 -0.52
CA SER A 201 5.13 -7.87 0.67
C SER A 201 3.69 -8.36 0.53
N VAL A 202 2.79 -7.52 0.00
CA VAL A 202 1.37 -7.88 -0.19
C VAL A 202 1.20 -8.95 -1.26
N ILE A 203 1.89 -8.81 -2.41
CA ILE A 203 1.87 -9.84 -3.46
C ILE A 203 2.43 -11.16 -2.95
N LYS A 204 3.56 -11.13 -2.23
CA LYS A 204 4.20 -12.33 -1.69
C LYS A 204 3.27 -13.06 -0.72
N ALA A 205 2.60 -12.32 0.16
CA ALA A 205 1.60 -12.88 1.07
C ALA A 205 0.42 -13.51 0.31
N MET A 206 -0.05 -12.87 -0.76
CA MET A 206 -1.13 -13.41 -1.60
C MET A 206 -0.71 -14.70 -2.31
N ASN A 207 0.52 -14.75 -2.83
CA ASN A 207 1.03 -15.94 -3.54
C ASN A 207 1.15 -17.15 -2.61
N PHE A 208 1.62 -16.97 -1.37
CA PHE A 208 1.65 -18.06 -0.38
C PHE A 208 0.26 -18.64 -0.11
N LEU A 209 -0.79 -17.81 -0.08
CA LEU A 209 -2.15 -18.30 0.12
C LEU A 209 -2.75 -18.97 -1.13
N LYS A 210 -2.36 -18.53 -2.33
CA LYS A 210 -2.73 -19.21 -3.58
C LYS A 210 -2.13 -20.61 -3.69
N GLU A 211 -0.95 -20.85 -3.12
CA GLU A 211 -0.36 -22.20 -3.07
C GLU A 211 -1.22 -23.19 -2.26
N ILE A 212 -2.01 -22.70 -1.27
CA ILE A 212 -2.95 -23.54 -0.53
C ILE A 212 -4.09 -24.00 -1.44
N GLU A 213 -4.66 -23.10 -2.24
CA GLU A 213 -5.73 -23.43 -3.20
C GLU A 213 -5.25 -24.33 -4.35
N ALA A 214 -3.98 -24.21 -4.74
CA ALA A 214 -3.38 -25.10 -5.74
C ALA A 214 -3.28 -26.53 -5.20
N TYR A 215 -2.87 -26.69 -3.94
CA TYR A 215 -2.77 -28.00 -3.28
C TYR A 215 -4.14 -28.67 -3.02
N GLU A 216 -5.23 -27.89 -2.89
CA GLU A 216 -6.59 -28.45 -2.81
C GLU A 216 -7.14 -28.96 -4.15
N LYS A 217 -6.55 -28.54 -5.27
CA LYS A 217 -7.00 -28.92 -6.62
C LYS A 217 -6.21 -30.08 -7.23
N GLU A 218 -5.07 -30.43 -6.65
CA GLU A 218 -4.27 -31.62 -6.98
C GLU A 218 -4.79 -32.85 -6.22
#